data_AF-A0A4V1UCT6-F1
#
_entry.id   AF-A0A4V1UCT6-F1
#
_cell.length_a   1.000
_cell.length_b   1.000
_cell.length_c   1.000
_cell.angle_alpha   90.00
_cell.angle_beta   90.00
_cell.angle_gamma   90.00
#
_symmetry.space_group_name_H-M   'P 1'
#
loop_
_entity.id
_entity.type
_entity.pdbx_description
1 polymer ?
#
loop_
_entity_poly.entity_id
_entity_poly.type
_entity_poly.pdbx_seq_one_letter_code
_entity_poly.pdbx_strand_id
1 'polypeptide(L)' 'FVNNTPWAHLDIAGTAWKKPSTVPTIPDGATGFGVRLLNRMIADNYES' A
#
# COMPACT_ATOMS: atom_id res chain seq x y z
N PHE A 1 23.01 -1.82 -1.24
CA PHE A 1 21.92 -1.61 -0.27
C PHE A 1 21.00 -2.83 -0.10
N VAL A 2 20.75 -3.65 -1.13
CA VAL A 2 19.89 -4.85 -0.98
C VAL A 2 20.56 -6.19 -1.29
N ASN A 3 21.87 -6.18 -1.60
CA ASN A 3 22.70 -7.38 -1.80
C ASN A 3 22.00 -8.44 -2.68
N ASN A 4 21.83 -9.66 -2.18
CA ASN A 4 21.20 -10.79 -2.87
C ASN A 4 19.76 -11.04 -2.39
N THR A 5 19.17 -10.12 -1.63
CA THR A 5 17.83 -10.27 -1.08
C THR A 5 16.79 -9.85 -2.13
N PRO A 6 15.81 -10.72 -2.48
CA PRO A 6 14.67 -10.30 -3.28
C PRO A 6 13.95 -9.12 -2.62
N TRP A 7 13.86 -7.99 -3.33
CA TRP A 7 13.39 -6.74 -2.77
C TRP A 7 12.54 -5.96 -3.77
N ALA A 8 11.52 -5.28 -3.24
CA ALA A 8 10.67 -4.38 -4.00
C ALA A 8 10.54 -3.03 -3.27
N HIS A 9 10.60 -1.95 -4.03
CA HIS A 9 10.29 -0.61 -3.57
C HIS A 9 8.90 -0.20 -4.06
N LEU A 10 8.11 0.37 -3.17
CA LEU A 10 6.81 0.96 -3.49
C LEU A 10 6.88 2.45 -3.17
N ASP A 11 6.96 3.27 -4.21
CA ASP A 11 6.75 4.71 -4.09
C ASP A 11 5.24 4.99 -4.04
N ILE A 12 4.78 5.55 -2.93
CA ILE A 12 3.37 5.84 -2.69
C ILE A 12 3.09 7.33 -2.57
N ALA A 13 4.06 8.22 -2.83
CA ALA A 13 3.91 9.64 -2.56
C ALA A 13 2.66 10.24 -3.26
N GLY A 14 2.40 9.84 -4.51
CA GLY A 14 1.23 10.30 -5.27
C GLY A 14 -0.11 9.69 -4.84
N THR A 15 -0.10 8.58 -4.09
CA THR A 15 -1.31 7.87 -3.68
C THR A 15 -1.60 8.00 -2.18
N ALA A 16 -0.64 8.43 -1.37
CA ALA A 16 -0.73 8.48 0.08
C ALA A 16 -1.71 9.53 0.62
N TRP A 17 -1.99 10.59 -0.15
CA TRP A 17 -2.82 11.71 0.30
C TRP A 17 -3.84 12.13 -0.76
N LYS A 18 -5.09 12.35 -0.34
CA LYS A 18 -6.16 12.84 -1.20
C LYS A 18 -7.03 13.86 -0.49
N LYS A 19 -7.05 15.11 -0.96
CA LYS A 19 -7.88 16.19 -0.41
C LYS A 19 -8.27 17.18 -1.53
N PRO A 20 -9.57 17.33 -1.86
CA PRO A 20 -10.70 16.60 -1.30
C PRO A 20 -10.69 15.13 -1.73
N SER A 21 -11.17 14.24 -0.86
CA SER A 21 -11.44 12.87 -1.22
C SER A 21 -12.72 12.81 -2.05
N THR A 22 -12.61 12.25 -3.24
CA THR A 22 -13.76 11.94 -4.12
C THR A 22 -14.19 10.48 -4.01
N VAL A 23 -13.63 9.72 -3.07
CA VAL A 23 -13.84 8.27 -2.94
C VAL A 23 -14.62 7.99 -1.65
N PRO A 24 -15.80 7.36 -1.70
CA PRO A 24 -16.67 7.18 -0.52
C PRO A 24 -16.03 6.40 0.64
N THR A 25 -15.04 5.56 0.36
CA THR A 25 -14.37 4.70 1.35
C THR A 25 -13.05 5.27 1.85
N ILE A 26 -12.67 6.47 1.42
CA ILE A 26 -11.43 7.14 1.79
C ILE A 26 -11.77 8.51 2.38
N PRO A 27 -11.36 8.84 3.61
CA PRO A 27 -11.57 10.16 4.18
C PRO A 27 -10.71 11.21 3.46
N ASP A 28 -11.01 12.49 3.66
CA ASP A 28 -10.08 13.56 3.31
C ASP A 28 -8.75 13.38 4.04
N GLY A 29 -7.66 13.43 3.29
CA GLY A 29 -6.29 13.30 3.80
C GLY A 29 -5.67 11.95 3.49
N ALA A 30 -5.20 11.25 4.53
CA ALA A 30 -4.45 10.01 4.38
C ALA A 30 -5.32 8.88 3.80
N THR A 31 -4.81 8.21 2.76
CA THR A 31 -5.59 7.21 2.01
C THR A 31 -5.45 5.78 2.53
N GLY A 32 -4.37 5.47 3.26
CA GLY A 32 -4.03 4.10 3.64
C GLY A 32 -3.63 3.20 2.45
N PHE A 33 -3.21 3.80 1.33
CA PHE A 33 -2.78 3.06 0.15
C PHE A 33 -1.70 2.01 0.49
N GLY A 34 -1.80 0.82 -0.13
CA GLY A 34 -0.86 -0.28 0.08
C GLY A 34 -1.21 -1.26 1.20
N VAL A 35 -2.00 -0.87 2.21
CA VAL A 35 -2.32 -1.76 3.35
C VAL A 35 -3.04 -3.04 2.88
N ARG A 36 -4.12 -2.90 2.11
CA ARG A 36 -4.86 -4.07 1.58
C ARG A 36 -4.03 -4.91 0.61
N LEU A 37 -3.14 -4.28 -0.16
CA LEU A 37 -2.24 -4.96 -1.10
C LEU A 37 -1.29 -5.89 -0.35
N LEU A 38 -0.60 -5.36 0.67
CA LEU A 38 0.35 -6.13 1.47
C LEU A 38 -0.36 -7.21 2.29
N ASN A 39 -1.52 -6.91 2.88
CA ASN A 39 -2.31 -7.91 3.59
C ASN A 39 -2.71 -9.08 2.68
N ARG A 40 -3.15 -8.79 1.45
CA ARG A 40 -3.51 -9.84 0.49
C ARG A 40 -2.30 -10.66 0.06
N MET A 41 -1.15 -10.03 -0.15
CA MET A 41 0.10 -10.74 -0.47
C MET A 41 0.47 -11.74 0.62
N ILE A 42 0.33 -11.36 1.90
CA ILE A 42 0.60 -12.25 3.03
C ILE A 42 -0.39 -13.43 3.05
N ALA A 43 -1.69 -13.13 3.02
CA ALA A 43 -2.73 -14.15 3.02
C ALA A 43 -2.60 -15.16 1.88
N ASP A 44 -2.24 -14.70 0.68
CA ASP A 44 -2.14 -15.56 -0.51
C ASP A 44 -0.89 -16.46 -0.54
N ASN A 45 0.16 -16.13 0.23
CA ASN A 45 1.46 -16.80 0.09
C ASN A 45 2.03 -17.39 1.39
N TYR A 46 1.52 -17.01 2.57
CA TYR A 46 2.19 -17.31 3.85
C TYR A 46 1.26 -17.75 5.00
N GLU A 47 -0.06 -17.78 4.81
CA GLU A 47 -1.03 -18.13 5.87
C GLU A 47 -1.69 -19.52 5.67
N SER A 48 -0.98 -20.46 5.03
CA SER A 48 -1.41 -21.84 4.79
C SER A 48 -1.00 -22.81 5.90
#